data_AF-A0A6A6JGH2-F1
#
_entry.id   AF-A0A6A6JGH2-F1
#
_cell.length_a   1.000
_cell.length_b   1.000
_cell.length_c   1.000
_cell.angle_alpha   90.00
_cell.angle_beta   90.00
_cell.angle_gamma   90.00
#
_symmetry.space_group_name_H-M   'P 1'
#
loop_
_entity.id
_entity.type
_entity.pdbx_description
1 polymer ?
#
loop_
_entity_poly.entity_id
_entity_poly.type
_entity_poly.pdbx_seq_one_letter_code
_entity_poly.pdbx_strand_id
1 'polypeptide(L)'
;MSSFPVIDEKRVFALSSAISSNLIRLRQSIDGLRQLHDQWKDSNASFINLIAQLTALKSSLGEMHDWINYAIQDMHPQLLSDLDVLMGSCEVLVRRLDRLIAQLEQPDQEHVDFALKMKLAVGSRSMRRLQNVAKRQTDAVHLLLAACKCHTTAQRKILLHKSRQIRKEDASSLSTLARTSRWDGQCIKALTSISRMIQWFRIVFYIKLLGRSGDHVPTEQDYADAAAAIRSQAIDRELEEDATWLRRETKIVLQGGENTGKELIMRQMKVLYAGGYPVEERLSYKGMVRQTVWQLMHAIIDLLKDTGVNLSDELNRDFAMLLHEFETVDIATNGPTPDGVRAVLNIWTSETFSTLYVRNFEIDFPPYASYFAREIERISAPDYIPSEADIVRLDYPSHNIKELRFNWDELDVHLFSMGRSFPHHFRNRWLHQFENATALIFTVDVSVYDRVLLEDPATSRLTLEFEAFYGFVMASLFANSSVILLLNNFTRFRNKLRHSPLEHFFPDYRPGVSTLINNSSNNSNPKDQEQQELAARQYILRRFKDMNKNKLSIYSFWVDLDMGDNAHLYAALKKTLGHIQMRRARSEVWSEEGRSAAEGSVGGARSPTIGSGGRKGSI
;
A
#
# COMPACT_ATOMS: atom_id res chain seq x y z
N MET A 1 67.28 -45.48 42.85
CA MET A 1 66.49 -45.32 44.09
C MET A 1 65.51 -44.19 43.86
N SER A 2 64.24 -44.52 43.98
CA SER A 2 63.05 -43.73 43.65
C SER A 2 62.88 -42.54 44.61
N SER A 3 63.20 -41.34 44.15
CA SER A 3 62.73 -40.10 44.78
C SER A 3 61.30 -39.86 44.33
N PHE A 4 60.34 -40.44 45.05
CA PHE A 4 58.95 -39.98 45.01
C PHE A 4 58.96 -38.46 45.29
N PRO A 5 58.27 -37.61 44.51
CA PRO A 5 58.07 -36.24 44.91
C PRO A 5 57.27 -36.28 46.22
N VAL A 6 57.95 -35.99 47.33
CA VAL A 6 57.32 -35.76 48.63
C VAL A 6 56.28 -34.67 48.40
N ILE A 7 55.00 -35.06 48.45
CA ILE A 7 53.88 -34.13 48.36
C ILE A 7 54.02 -33.19 49.56
N ASP A 8 54.12 -31.90 49.28
CA ASP A 8 54.30 -30.87 50.29
C ASP A 8 52.98 -30.74 51.07
N GLU A 9 52.82 -31.53 52.14
CA GLU A 9 51.61 -31.54 53.00
C GLU A 9 51.22 -30.11 53.41
N LYS A 10 52.21 -29.24 53.63
CA LYS A 10 51.98 -27.82 53.93
C LYS A 10 51.23 -27.09 52.82
N ARG A 11 51.50 -27.39 51.54
CA ARG A 11 50.76 -26.82 50.41
C ARG A 11 49.34 -27.35 50.31
N VAL A 12 49.12 -28.62 50.63
CA VAL A 12 47.78 -29.21 50.66
C VAL A 12 46.92 -28.56 51.74
N PHE A 13 47.48 -28.37 52.95
CA PHE A 13 46.80 -27.67 54.03
C PHE A 13 46.56 -26.19 53.72
N ALA A 14 47.52 -25.49 53.11
CA ALA A 14 47.35 -24.11 52.68
C ALA A 14 46.24 -23.97 51.63
N LEU A 15 46.15 -24.90 50.68
CA LEU A 15 45.10 -24.94 49.67
C LEU A 15 43.73 -25.24 50.28
N SER A 16 43.64 -26.22 51.18
CA SER A 16 42.40 -26.54 51.90
C SER A 16 41.89 -25.32 52.70
N SER A 17 42.80 -24.60 53.36
CA SER A 17 42.49 -23.34 54.06
C SER A 17 42.02 -22.23 53.11
N ALA A 18 42.65 -22.09 51.93
CA ALA A 18 42.25 -21.13 50.92
C ALA A 18 40.84 -21.43 50.36
N ILE A 19 40.51 -22.70 50.14
CA ILE A 19 39.16 -23.13 49.72
C ILE A 19 38.14 -22.78 50.81
N SER A 20 38.41 -23.10 52.08
CA SER A 20 37.54 -22.76 53.20
C SER A 20 37.31 -21.26 53.33
N SER A 21 38.37 -20.45 53.19
CA SER A 21 38.27 -18.98 53.21
C SER A 21 37.39 -18.46 52.08
N ASN A 22 37.59 -18.95 50.86
CA ASN A 22 36.77 -18.58 49.71
C ASN A 22 35.31 -19.02 49.87
N LEU A 23 35.04 -20.19 50.44
CA LEU A 23 33.67 -20.67 50.72
C LEU A 23 32.93 -19.78 51.72
N ILE A 24 33.62 -19.34 52.79
CA ILE A 24 33.04 -18.43 53.79
C ILE A 24 32.73 -17.08 53.15
N ARG A 25 33.67 -16.50 52.41
CA ARG A 25 33.45 -15.19 51.77
C ARG A 25 32.39 -15.26 50.67
N LEU A 26 32.37 -16.31 49.85
CA LEU A 26 31.29 -16.52 48.86
C LEU A 26 29.92 -16.57 49.54
N ARG A 27 29.80 -17.21 50.71
CA ARG A 27 28.56 -17.22 51.47
C ARG A 27 28.15 -15.81 51.88
N GLN A 28 29.07 -15.02 52.43
CA GLN A 28 28.83 -13.63 52.82
C GLN A 28 28.41 -12.76 51.62
N SER A 29 29.11 -12.86 50.48
CA SER A 29 28.77 -12.09 49.28
C SER A 29 27.40 -12.52 48.70
N ILE A 30 27.05 -13.82 48.75
CA ILE A 30 25.72 -14.31 48.34
C ILE A 30 24.62 -13.72 49.22
N ASP A 31 24.82 -13.69 50.54
CA ASP A 31 23.83 -13.16 51.48
C ASP A 31 23.68 -11.63 51.33
N GLY A 32 24.77 -10.89 51.10
CA GLY A 32 24.70 -9.45 50.76
C GLY A 32 23.96 -9.19 49.45
N LEU A 33 24.17 -10.00 48.41
CA LEU A 33 23.43 -9.90 47.15
C LEU A 33 21.94 -10.21 47.30
N ARG A 34 21.55 -11.13 48.21
CA ARG A 34 20.15 -11.42 48.53
C ARG A 34 19.47 -10.26 49.26
N GLN A 35 20.16 -9.67 50.25
CA GLN A 35 19.65 -8.48 50.94
C GLN A 35 19.44 -7.31 49.98
N LEU A 36 20.40 -7.07 49.09
CA LEU A 36 20.22 -6.10 48.01
C LEU A 36 19.01 -6.47 47.16
N HIS A 37 18.94 -7.69 46.61
CA HIS A 37 17.80 -8.13 45.79
C HIS A 37 16.44 -7.89 46.45
N ASP A 38 16.29 -8.19 47.75
CA ASP A 38 15.02 -8.03 48.46
C ASP A 38 14.63 -6.56 48.69
N GLN A 39 15.62 -5.65 48.76
CA GLN A 39 15.37 -4.20 48.78
C GLN A 39 14.88 -3.69 47.42
N TRP A 40 15.28 -4.33 46.31
CA TRP A 40 14.91 -3.93 44.94
C TRP A 40 13.76 -4.81 44.42
N LYS A 41 12.53 -4.50 44.84
CA LYS A 41 11.30 -5.30 44.64
C LYS A 41 10.88 -5.57 43.18
N ASP A 42 11.48 -4.90 42.20
CA ASP A 42 11.16 -5.06 40.77
C ASP A 42 12.19 -5.92 40.03
N SER A 43 11.74 -7.13 39.68
CA SER A 43 12.33 -8.21 38.88
C SER A 43 13.63 -7.93 38.11
N ASN A 44 14.78 -8.00 38.79
CA ASN A 44 16.09 -8.02 38.12
C ASN A 44 16.65 -9.44 37.99
N ALA A 45 16.40 -10.08 36.85
CA ALA A 45 16.94 -11.40 36.51
C ALA A 45 18.47 -11.52 36.65
N SER A 46 19.21 -10.40 36.59
CA SER A 46 20.68 -10.40 36.72
C SER A 46 21.16 -10.76 38.15
N PHE A 47 20.45 -10.36 39.20
CA PHE A 47 20.78 -10.74 40.58
C PHE A 47 20.51 -12.23 40.81
N ILE A 48 19.32 -12.71 40.42
CA ILE A 48 18.92 -14.11 40.56
C ILE A 48 19.91 -15.03 39.84
N ASN A 49 20.26 -14.69 38.60
CA ASN A 49 21.20 -15.47 37.80
C ASN A 49 22.63 -15.48 38.38
N LEU A 50 23.11 -14.35 38.90
CA LEU A 50 24.41 -14.28 39.56
C LEU A 50 24.42 -15.09 40.85
N ILE A 51 23.39 -14.94 41.70
CA ILE A 51 23.24 -15.70 42.95
C ILE A 51 23.21 -17.20 42.67
N ALA A 52 22.48 -17.64 41.64
CA ALA A 52 22.43 -19.04 41.24
C ALA A 52 23.81 -19.57 40.85
N GLN A 53 24.57 -18.84 40.02
CA GLN A 53 25.90 -19.27 39.59
C GLN A 53 26.93 -19.27 40.73
N LEU A 54 26.88 -18.30 41.64
CA LEU A 54 27.74 -18.27 42.82
C LEU A 54 27.40 -19.40 43.80
N THR A 55 26.11 -19.76 43.91
CA THR A 55 25.68 -20.89 44.72
C THR A 55 26.18 -22.21 44.12
N ALA A 56 26.14 -22.37 42.79
CA ALA A 56 26.72 -23.52 42.11
C ALA A 56 28.25 -23.60 42.33
N LEU A 57 28.97 -22.49 42.15
CA LEU A 57 30.41 -22.42 42.41
C LEU A 57 30.75 -22.82 43.86
N LYS A 58 30.00 -22.29 44.83
CA LYS A 58 30.15 -22.64 46.25
C LYS A 58 29.93 -24.14 46.48
N SER A 59 28.93 -24.75 45.84
CA SER A 59 28.69 -26.19 45.93
C SER A 59 29.86 -26.99 45.38
N SER A 60 30.34 -26.67 44.18
CA SER A 60 31.45 -27.38 43.54
C SER A 60 32.78 -27.21 44.30
N LEU A 61 33.02 -26.03 44.89
CA LEU A 61 34.16 -25.82 45.79
C LEU A 61 34.02 -26.62 47.09
N GLY A 62 32.80 -26.82 47.59
CA GLY A 62 32.52 -27.72 48.72
C GLY A 62 32.89 -29.17 48.39
N GLU A 63 32.43 -29.68 47.24
CA GLU A 63 32.79 -31.04 46.77
C GLU A 63 34.31 -31.21 46.61
N MET A 64 34.98 -30.17 46.11
CA MET A 64 36.44 -30.17 45.97
C MET A 64 37.16 -30.12 47.32
N HIS A 65 36.63 -29.38 48.29
CA HIS A 65 37.14 -29.35 49.66
C HIS A 65 37.06 -30.73 50.31
N ASP A 66 35.90 -31.37 50.22
CA ASP A 66 35.67 -32.72 50.74
C ASP A 66 36.61 -33.74 50.08
N TRP A 67 36.80 -33.64 48.76
CA TRP A 67 37.72 -34.51 48.02
C TRP A 67 39.19 -34.32 48.43
N ILE A 68 39.66 -33.07 48.59
CA ILE A 68 41.03 -32.79 49.03
C ILE A 68 41.28 -33.34 50.43
N ASN A 69 40.30 -33.26 51.32
CA ASN A 69 40.40 -33.81 52.67
C ASN A 69 40.46 -35.35 52.69
N TYR A 70 39.89 -36.03 51.68
CA TYR A 70 39.92 -37.50 51.55
C TYR A 70 41.18 -38.02 50.82
N ALA A 71 41.71 -37.30 49.83
CA ALA A 71 42.77 -37.77 48.92
C ALA A 71 44.16 -37.14 49.18
N ILE A 72 44.46 -36.75 50.42
CA ILE A 72 45.67 -35.99 50.82
C ILE A 72 46.98 -36.65 50.36
N GLN A 73 47.03 -37.99 50.31
CA GLN A 73 48.28 -38.74 50.08
C GLN A 73 48.62 -39.01 48.60
N ASP A 74 47.73 -38.75 47.64
CA ASP A 74 47.88 -39.17 46.22
C ASP A 74 47.81 -38.02 45.19
N MET A 75 48.01 -36.76 45.62
CA MET A 75 47.88 -35.61 44.73
C MET A 75 49.10 -35.35 43.85
N HIS A 76 48.87 -35.26 42.54
CA HIS A 76 49.90 -34.93 41.56
C HIS A 76 50.35 -33.44 41.68
N PRO A 77 51.65 -33.11 41.63
CA PRO A 77 52.15 -31.74 41.84
C PRO A 77 51.57 -30.70 40.87
N GLN A 78 51.28 -31.12 39.65
CA GLN A 78 50.70 -30.26 38.62
C GLN A 78 49.22 -29.93 38.87
N LEU A 79 48.49 -30.83 39.53
CA LEU A 79 47.11 -30.59 39.95
C LEU A 79 47.07 -29.56 41.08
N LEU A 80 48.00 -29.66 42.05
CA LEU A 80 48.16 -28.67 43.12
C LEU A 80 48.42 -27.27 42.58
N SER A 81 49.34 -27.14 41.61
CA SER A 81 49.59 -25.86 40.96
C SER A 81 48.37 -25.31 40.22
N ASP A 82 47.57 -26.18 39.59
CA ASP A 82 46.37 -25.77 38.86
C ASP A 82 45.23 -25.36 39.81
N LEU A 83 45.15 -25.97 41.00
CA LEU A 83 44.22 -25.61 42.07
C LEU A 83 44.61 -24.31 42.78
N ASP A 84 45.90 -24.09 43.04
CA ASP A 84 46.41 -22.83 43.63
C ASP A 84 46.01 -21.62 42.75
N VAL A 85 46.18 -21.75 41.43
CA VAL A 85 45.80 -20.70 40.47
C VAL A 85 44.28 -20.50 40.44
N LEU A 86 43.50 -21.57 40.52
CA LEU A 86 42.04 -21.47 40.60
C LEU A 86 41.60 -20.75 41.88
N MET A 87 42.20 -21.06 43.03
CA MET A 87 41.88 -20.42 44.30
C MET A 87 42.24 -18.94 44.32
N GLY A 88 43.36 -18.56 43.72
CA GLY A 88 43.70 -17.15 43.49
C GLY A 88 42.67 -16.46 42.59
N SER A 89 42.14 -17.14 41.57
CA SER A 89 41.10 -16.58 40.69
C SER A 89 39.74 -16.44 41.40
N CYS A 90 39.37 -17.39 42.25
CA CYS A 90 38.17 -17.32 43.09
C CYS A 90 38.27 -16.18 44.11
N GLU A 91 39.43 -16.00 44.74
CA GLU A 91 39.67 -14.91 45.68
C GLU A 91 39.52 -13.54 45.00
N VAL A 92 40.04 -13.38 43.78
CA VAL A 92 39.87 -12.15 42.99
C VAL A 92 38.40 -11.93 42.60
N LEU A 93 37.67 -12.99 42.26
CA LEU A 93 36.23 -12.90 41.99
C LEU A 93 35.46 -12.39 43.22
N VAL A 94 35.73 -12.99 44.38
CA VAL A 94 35.08 -12.64 45.65
C VAL A 94 35.36 -11.21 46.07
N ARG A 95 36.63 -10.77 46.03
CA ARG A 95 36.99 -9.37 46.31
C ARG A 95 36.30 -8.37 45.38
N ARG A 96 35.94 -8.77 44.16
CA ARG A 96 35.18 -7.93 43.22
C ARG A 96 33.69 -7.92 43.53
N LEU A 97 33.13 -9.05 43.97
CA LEU A 97 31.76 -9.14 44.46
C LEU A 97 31.59 -8.22 45.67
N ASP A 98 32.50 -8.27 46.64
CA ASP A 98 32.46 -7.41 47.83
C ASP A 98 32.51 -5.91 47.47
N ARG A 99 33.35 -5.53 46.49
CA ARG A 99 33.38 -4.14 45.99
C ARG A 99 32.11 -3.73 45.28
N LEU A 100 31.50 -4.62 44.50
CA LEU A 100 30.24 -4.35 43.81
C LEU A 100 29.08 -4.20 44.80
N ILE A 101 29.03 -5.05 45.83
CA ILE A 101 28.05 -4.95 46.92
C ILE A 101 28.21 -3.61 47.65
N ALA A 102 29.43 -3.25 48.05
CA ALA A 102 29.71 -1.97 48.71
C ALA A 102 29.37 -0.74 47.85
N GLN A 103 29.53 -0.82 46.52
CA GLN A 103 29.13 0.25 45.59
C GLN A 103 27.62 0.40 45.46
N LEU A 104 26.88 -0.71 45.58
CA LEU A 104 25.42 -0.72 45.49
C LEU A 104 24.74 -0.36 46.81
N GLU A 105 25.37 -0.63 47.94
CA GLU A 105 24.87 -0.33 49.30
C GLU A 105 24.92 1.16 49.70
N GLN A 106 25.65 2.04 48.98
CA GLN A 106 25.75 3.45 49.38
C GLN A 106 24.37 4.14 49.39
N PRO A 107 23.91 4.66 50.55
CA PRO A 107 22.64 5.34 50.69
C PRO A 107 22.83 6.82 50.36
N ASP A 108 22.66 7.21 49.10
CA ASP A 108 22.49 8.64 48.81
C ASP A 108 21.02 8.98 49.05
N GLN A 109 20.79 9.57 50.22
CA GLN A 109 19.57 10.30 50.55
C GLN A 109 19.33 11.39 49.49
N GLU A 110 18.08 11.44 49.03
CA GLU A 110 17.47 12.55 48.27
C GLU A 110 17.83 12.65 46.75
N HIS A 111 16.89 12.12 45.95
CA HIS A 111 16.48 12.52 44.59
C HIS A 111 16.95 11.75 43.32
N VAL A 112 15.90 11.38 42.56
CA VAL A 112 15.74 11.03 41.12
C VAL A 112 15.96 9.57 40.68
N ASP A 113 14.84 8.92 40.33
CA ASP A 113 14.68 7.60 39.70
C ASP A 113 15.66 7.27 38.55
N PHE A 114 16.13 8.28 37.81
CA PHE A 114 17.00 8.08 36.66
C PHE A 114 18.44 7.70 37.06
N ALA A 115 18.97 8.31 38.12
CA ALA A 115 20.31 7.96 38.64
C ALA A 115 20.31 6.55 39.24
N LEU A 116 19.22 6.17 39.90
CA LEU A 116 18.96 4.82 40.41
C LEU A 116 18.87 3.79 39.27
N LYS A 117 18.07 4.07 38.22
CA LYS A 117 17.96 3.20 37.02
C LYS A 117 19.30 3.05 36.27
N MET A 118 20.11 4.10 36.17
CA MET A 118 21.43 4.04 35.54
C MET A 118 22.48 3.32 36.40
N LYS A 119 22.48 3.52 37.72
CA LYS A 119 23.33 2.77 38.68
C LYS A 119 23.03 1.27 38.60
N LEU A 120 21.75 0.93 38.50
CA LEU A 120 21.27 -0.44 38.30
C LEU A 120 21.66 -1.00 36.91
N ALA A 121 21.57 -0.22 35.84
CA ALA A 121 21.96 -0.64 34.49
C ALA A 121 23.47 -0.93 34.39
N VAL A 122 24.31 -0.06 34.96
CA VAL A 122 25.77 -0.26 35.05
C VAL A 122 26.09 -1.48 35.93
N GLY A 123 25.44 -1.58 37.10
CA GLY A 123 25.55 -2.74 37.99
C GLY A 123 25.17 -4.06 37.31
N SER A 124 24.11 -4.07 36.51
CA SER A 124 23.62 -5.27 35.80
C SER A 124 24.64 -5.80 34.77
N ARG A 125 25.38 -4.91 34.10
CA ARG A 125 26.45 -5.30 33.17
C ARG A 125 27.62 -5.94 33.91
N SER A 126 28.01 -5.38 35.05
CA SER A 126 29.05 -5.93 35.92
C SER A 126 28.62 -7.29 36.52
N MET A 127 27.37 -7.42 36.94
CA MET A 127 26.81 -8.69 37.44
C MET A 127 26.82 -9.80 36.39
N ARG A 128 26.40 -9.52 35.15
CA ARG A 128 26.47 -10.52 34.05
C ARG A 128 27.91 -10.95 33.74
N ARG A 129 28.87 -10.03 33.83
CA ARG A 129 30.29 -10.36 33.65
C ARG A 129 30.81 -11.25 34.77
N LEU A 130 30.49 -10.93 36.03
CA LEU A 130 30.85 -11.76 37.19
C LEU A 130 30.15 -13.12 37.15
N GLN A 131 28.91 -13.18 36.65
CA GLN A 131 28.17 -14.41 36.44
C GLN A 131 28.90 -15.33 35.45
N ASN A 132 29.37 -14.81 34.32
CA ASN A 132 30.11 -15.58 33.34
C ASN A 132 31.44 -16.11 33.90
N VAL A 133 32.15 -15.30 34.70
CA VAL A 133 33.37 -15.74 35.39
C VAL A 133 33.06 -16.83 36.42
N ALA A 134 32.01 -16.66 37.24
CA ALA A 134 31.59 -17.66 38.22
C ALA A 134 31.23 -18.99 37.54
N LYS A 135 30.48 -18.96 36.43
CA LYS A 135 30.14 -20.15 35.65
C LYS A 135 31.38 -20.87 35.13
N ARG A 136 32.32 -20.14 34.50
CA ARG A 136 33.58 -20.72 33.99
C ARG A 136 34.46 -21.28 35.11
N GLN A 137 34.48 -20.64 36.28
CA GLN A 137 35.16 -21.19 37.46
C GLN A 137 34.50 -22.48 37.93
N THR A 138 33.16 -22.57 37.96
CA THR A 138 32.43 -23.80 38.28
C THR A 138 32.79 -24.93 37.32
N ASP A 139 32.83 -24.64 36.01
CA ASP A 139 33.23 -25.61 34.99
C ASP A 139 34.70 -26.05 35.17
N ALA A 140 35.59 -25.12 35.53
CA ALA A 140 36.99 -25.43 35.81
C ALA A 140 37.17 -26.32 37.04
N VAL A 141 36.39 -26.07 38.12
CA VAL A 141 36.34 -26.91 39.33
C VAL A 141 35.89 -28.32 38.96
N HIS A 142 34.80 -28.47 38.21
CA HIS A 142 34.32 -29.79 37.77
C HIS A 142 35.31 -30.52 36.87
N LEU A 143 35.98 -29.82 35.93
CA LEU A 143 37.00 -30.43 35.08
C LEU A 143 38.23 -30.90 35.86
N LEU A 144 38.65 -30.15 36.89
CA LEU A 144 39.73 -30.58 37.77
C LEU A 144 39.31 -31.77 38.61
N LEU A 145 38.09 -31.75 39.17
CA LEU A 145 37.54 -32.86 39.95
C LEU A 145 37.36 -34.13 39.08
N ALA A 146 37.00 -33.97 37.80
CA ALA A 146 36.99 -35.07 36.83
C ALA A 146 38.41 -35.56 36.51
N ALA A 147 39.38 -34.66 36.33
CA ALA A 147 40.78 -35.03 36.12
C ALA A 147 41.38 -35.81 37.31
N CYS A 148 40.93 -35.49 38.53
CA CYS A 148 41.25 -36.23 39.76
C CYS A 148 40.70 -37.66 39.74
N LYS A 149 39.51 -37.87 39.17
CA LYS A 149 38.82 -39.16 39.10
C LYS A 149 39.22 -40.02 37.89
N CYS A 150 39.99 -39.48 36.94
CA CYS A 150 40.44 -40.23 35.75
C CYS A 150 41.68 -41.10 36.04
N HIS A 151 41.61 -42.39 35.68
CA HIS A 151 42.72 -43.34 35.81
C HIS A 151 43.69 -43.36 34.61
N THR A 152 43.30 -42.78 33.46
CA THR A 152 44.14 -42.76 32.26
C THR A 152 44.92 -41.44 32.11
N THR A 153 46.21 -41.52 31.79
CA THR A 153 47.10 -40.35 31.70
C THR A 153 46.77 -39.43 30.52
N ALA A 154 46.26 -39.98 29.41
CA ALA A 154 45.85 -39.22 28.23
C ALA A 154 44.59 -38.37 28.48
N GLN A 155 43.54 -38.94 29.09
CA GLN A 155 42.32 -38.20 29.42
C GLN A 155 42.59 -37.13 30.49
N ARG A 156 43.42 -37.45 31.50
CA ARG A 156 43.85 -36.48 32.52
C ARG A 156 44.56 -35.27 31.90
N LYS A 157 45.47 -35.47 30.95
CA LYS A 157 46.16 -34.37 30.24
C LYS A 157 45.20 -33.48 29.45
N ILE A 158 44.21 -34.07 28.77
CA ILE A 158 43.19 -33.32 28.00
C ILE A 158 42.32 -32.47 28.93
N LEU A 159 41.86 -33.04 30.04
CA LEU A 159 41.03 -32.32 31.02
C LEU A 159 41.80 -31.17 31.70
N LEU A 160 43.06 -31.41 32.08
CA LEU A 160 43.93 -30.37 32.63
C LEU A 160 44.19 -29.25 31.62
N HIS A 161 44.38 -29.58 30.34
CA HIS A 161 44.56 -28.58 29.29
C HIS A 161 43.31 -27.71 29.10
N LYS A 162 42.11 -28.32 29.02
CA LYS A 162 40.84 -27.59 28.94
C LYS A 162 40.63 -26.67 30.15
N SER A 163 40.91 -27.18 31.35
CA SER A 163 40.81 -26.40 32.59
C SER A 163 41.75 -25.18 32.58
N ARG A 164 42.97 -25.30 32.03
CA ARG A 164 43.90 -24.17 31.87
C ARG A 164 43.44 -23.16 30.84
N GLN A 165 42.83 -23.60 29.74
CA GLN A 165 42.30 -22.70 28.72
C GLN A 165 41.19 -21.82 29.30
N ILE A 166 40.27 -22.41 30.06
CA ILE A 166 39.21 -21.69 30.78
C ILE A 166 39.81 -20.67 31.76
N ARG A 167 40.82 -21.08 32.56
CA ARG A 167 41.50 -20.16 33.49
C ARG A 167 42.25 -19.01 32.81
N LYS A 168 42.85 -19.25 31.63
CA LYS A 168 43.52 -18.18 30.85
C LYS A 168 42.49 -17.16 30.37
N GLU A 169 41.32 -17.62 29.94
CA GLU A 169 40.20 -16.79 29.56
C GLU A 169 39.63 -16.01 30.77
N ASP A 170 39.57 -16.63 31.95
CA ASP A 170 39.18 -15.99 33.21
C ASP A 170 40.18 -14.92 33.65
N ALA A 171 41.50 -15.17 33.57
CA ALA A 171 42.52 -14.16 33.89
C ALA A 171 42.41 -12.94 32.96
N SER A 172 42.16 -13.17 31.66
CA SER A 172 41.92 -12.08 30.71
C SER A 172 40.63 -11.32 31.06
N SER A 173 39.56 -12.02 31.41
CA SER A 173 38.27 -11.41 31.80
C SER A 173 38.39 -10.63 33.12
N LEU A 174 39.10 -11.15 34.11
CA LEU A 174 39.35 -10.50 35.39
C LEU A 174 40.29 -9.29 35.25
N SER A 175 41.24 -9.30 34.30
CA SER A 175 42.10 -8.15 34.01
C SER A 175 41.37 -7.03 33.25
N THR A 176 40.47 -7.39 32.31
CA THR A 176 39.55 -6.41 31.68
C THR A 176 38.61 -5.79 32.72
N LEU A 177 38.08 -6.58 33.66
CA LEU A 177 37.32 -6.12 34.82
C LEU A 177 38.14 -5.20 35.76
N ALA A 178 39.47 -5.34 35.82
CA ALA A 178 40.34 -4.44 36.60
C ALA A 178 40.49 -3.06 35.96
N ARG A 179 40.52 -3.01 34.62
CA ARG A 179 40.59 -1.77 33.84
C ARG A 179 39.25 -1.02 33.86
N THR A 180 38.12 -1.73 33.90
CA THR A 180 36.79 -1.09 33.91
C THR A 180 36.37 -0.57 35.29
N SER A 181 36.81 -1.17 36.40
CA SER A 181 36.41 -0.73 37.75
C SER A 181 36.94 0.66 38.16
N ARG A 182 37.97 1.19 37.49
CA ARG A 182 38.42 2.59 37.68
C ARG A 182 37.53 3.59 36.93
N TRP A 183 36.95 3.18 35.80
CA TRP A 183 36.05 4.00 35.01
C TRP A 183 34.64 4.05 35.57
N ASP A 184 34.14 2.95 36.15
CA ASP A 184 32.78 2.91 36.72
C ASP A 184 32.61 3.87 37.91
N GLY A 185 33.63 4.04 38.76
CA GLY A 185 33.60 5.00 39.88
C GLY A 185 33.69 6.48 39.46
N GLN A 186 34.36 6.78 38.34
CA GLN A 186 34.39 8.13 37.76
C GLN A 186 33.12 8.44 36.95
N CYS A 187 32.55 7.43 36.29
CA CYS A 187 31.32 7.55 35.52
C CYS A 187 30.12 7.86 36.45
N ILE A 188 30.06 7.26 37.65
CA ILE A 188 28.99 7.56 38.63
C ILE A 188 29.10 9.01 39.16
N LYS A 189 30.31 9.53 39.40
CA LYS A 189 30.52 10.95 39.79
C LYS A 189 30.26 11.94 38.64
N ALA A 190 30.53 11.54 37.40
CA ALA A 190 30.17 12.33 36.22
C ALA A 190 28.64 12.32 35.99
N LEU A 191 27.97 11.20 36.24
CA LEU A 191 26.53 11.04 36.08
C LEU A 191 25.71 11.86 37.09
N THR A 192 26.19 12.08 38.32
CA THR A 192 25.54 13.01 39.27
C THR A 192 25.66 14.48 38.83
N SER A 193 26.74 14.87 38.15
CA SER A 193 26.85 16.20 37.52
C SER A 193 26.00 16.33 36.25
N ILE A 194 25.90 15.26 35.44
CA ILE A 194 25.06 15.21 34.24
C ILE A 194 23.57 15.22 34.60
N SER A 195 23.17 14.65 35.73
CA SER A 195 21.77 14.71 36.23
C SER A 195 21.30 16.16 36.44
N ARG A 196 22.14 17.02 37.03
CA ARG A 196 21.85 18.46 37.21
C ARG A 196 21.80 19.22 35.87
N MET A 197 22.65 18.82 34.93
CA MET A 197 22.71 19.39 33.58
C MET A 197 21.50 19.00 32.72
N ILE A 198 21.03 17.76 32.79
CA ILE A 198 19.83 17.27 32.10
C ILE A 198 18.56 17.92 32.68
N GLN A 199 18.48 18.12 34.00
CA GLN A 199 17.37 18.88 34.58
C GLN A 199 17.36 20.34 34.12
N TRP A 200 18.52 20.98 34.03
CA TRP A 200 18.64 22.33 33.48
C TRP A 200 18.20 22.39 32.01
N PHE A 201 18.61 21.42 31.17
CA PHE A 201 18.15 21.37 29.77
C PHE A 201 16.66 21.04 29.63
N ARG A 202 16.07 20.23 30.51
CA ARG A 202 14.62 19.97 30.54
C ARG A 202 13.83 21.23 30.92
N ILE A 203 14.31 22.02 31.87
CA ILE A 203 13.73 23.33 32.25
C ILE A 203 13.82 24.31 31.07
N VAL A 204 14.98 24.39 30.40
CA VAL A 204 15.18 25.29 29.24
C VAL A 204 14.29 24.88 28.05
N PHE A 205 14.16 23.58 27.76
CA PHE A 205 13.28 23.08 26.70
C PHE A 205 11.80 23.40 27.00
N TYR A 206 11.36 23.22 28.25
CA TYR A 206 9.98 23.48 28.67
C TYR A 206 9.63 24.99 28.66
N ILE A 207 10.52 25.84 29.19
CA ILE A 207 10.34 27.30 29.19
C ILE A 207 10.20 27.84 27.75
N LYS A 208 10.97 27.29 26.81
CA LYS A 208 11.00 27.75 25.42
C LYS A 208 9.80 27.26 24.59
N LEU A 209 9.13 26.17 24.97
CA LEU A 209 8.02 25.56 24.21
C LEU A 209 6.64 26.04 24.66
N LEU A 210 6.43 26.35 25.95
CA LEU A 210 5.08 26.57 26.51
C LEU A 210 4.81 27.97 27.09
N GLY A 211 5.79 28.87 27.16
CA GLY A 211 5.58 30.28 27.50
C GLY A 211 4.81 30.53 28.82
N ARG A 212 4.84 29.59 29.77
CA ARG A 212 4.17 29.68 31.07
C ARG A 212 5.17 29.58 32.20
N SER A 213 5.17 30.60 33.06
CA SER A 213 5.93 30.66 34.31
C SER A 213 5.19 29.87 35.41
N GLY A 214 5.87 28.96 36.11
CA GLY A 214 5.47 28.53 37.46
C GLY A 214 5.64 27.04 37.82
N ASP A 215 6.66 26.74 38.62
CA ASP A 215 6.79 25.79 39.74
C ASP A 215 6.46 24.29 39.66
N HIS A 216 6.03 23.72 38.54
CA HIS A 216 5.82 22.26 38.45
C HIS A 216 6.96 21.53 37.72
N VAL A 217 7.64 20.59 38.39
CA VAL A 217 8.55 19.63 37.73
C VAL A 217 7.70 18.69 36.88
N PRO A 218 7.90 18.61 35.54
CA PRO A 218 7.03 17.80 34.68
C PRO A 218 7.21 16.30 34.92
N THR A 219 6.09 15.58 35.03
CA THR A 219 5.98 14.13 35.26
C THR A 219 6.29 13.36 33.97
N GLU A 220 6.63 12.06 34.04
CA GLU A 220 6.83 11.20 32.86
C GLU A 220 5.62 11.22 31.90
N GLN A 221 4.41 11.36 32.45
CA GLN A 221 3.16 11.58 31.72
C GLN A 221 3.21 12.84 30.83
N ASP A 222 3.69 13.97 31.35
CA ASP A 222 3.75 15.24 30.61
C ASP A 222 4.68 15.16 29.39
N TYR A 223 5.73 14.32 29.44
CA TYR A 223 6.61 14.06 28.29
C TYR A 223 5.96 13.14 27.27
N ALA A 224 5.21 12.13 27.71
CA ALA A 224 4.43 11.28 26.83
C ALA A 224 3.34 12.10 26.11
N ASP A 225 2.70 13.02 26.84
CA ASP A 225 1.68 13.93 26.31
C ASP A 225 2.28 14.93 25.32
N ALA A 226 3.47 15.50 25.60
CA ALA A 226 4.18 16.36 24.65
C ALA A 226 4.62 15.59 23.38
N ALA A 227 5.11 14.36 23.51
CA ALA A 227 5.46 13.51 22.36
C ALA A 227 4.23 13.07 21.57
N ALA A 228 3.10 12.84 22.24
CA ALA A 228 1.82 12.60 21.58
C ALA A 228 1.32 13.85 20.84
N ALA A 229 1.44 15.04 21.45
CA ALA A 229 1.07 16.31 20.82
C ALA A 229 1.92 16.60 19.58
N ILE A 230 3.23 16.35 19.60
CA ILE A 230 4.10 16.50 18.41
C ILE A 230 3.69 15.50 17.31
N ARG A 231 3.39 14.24 17.66
CA ARG A 231 2.89 13.25 16.68
C ARG A 231 1.54 13.66 16.11
N SER A 232 0.63 14.14 16.96
CA SER A 232 -0.67 14.66 16.53
C SER A 232 -0.48 15.83 15.57
N GLN A 233 0.36 16.81 15.91
CA GLN A 233 0.65 17.94 15.02
C GLN A 233 1.28 17.50 13.69
N ALA A 234 2.14 16.48 13.69
CA ALA A 234 2.72 15.94 12.46
C ALA A 234 1.64 15.26 11.58
N ILE A 235 0.74 14.49 12.18
CA ILE A 235 -0.40 13.88 11.50
C ILE A 235 -1.36 14.96 10.99
N ASP A 236 -1.68 15.96 11.80
CA ASP A 236 -2.56 17.08 11.43
C ASP A 236 -1.99 17.84 10.22
N ARG A 237 -0.67 18.04 10.20
CA ARG A 237 0.02 18.63 9.05
C ARG A 237 -0.03 17.74 7.80
N GLU A 238 0.23 16.44 7.93
CA GLU A 238 0.14 15.50 6.81
C GLU A 238 -1.30 15.43 6.26
N LEU A 239 -2.30 15.40 7.14
CA LEU A 239 -3.71 15.47 6.77
C LEU A 239 -4.08 16.79 6.09
N GLU A 240 -3.50 17.92 6.51
CA GLU A 240 -3.71 19.21 5.87
C GLU A 240 -3.08 19.25 4.47
N GLU A 241 -1.86 18.71 4.32
CA GLU A 241 -1.18 18.53 3.04
C GLU A 241 -2.01 17.61 2.11
N ASP A 242 -2.46 16.45 2.58
CA ASP A 242 -3.34 15.53 1.85
C ASP A 242 -4.68 16.17 1.47
N ALA A 243 -5.28 16.93 2.39
CA ALA A 243 -6.53 17.64 2.13
C ALA A 243 -6.34 18.70 1.03
N THR A 244 -5.21 19.42 1.02
CA THR A 244 -4.91 20.40 -0.03
C THR A 244 -4.68 19.71 -1.38
N TRP A 245 -4.01 18.55 -1.39
CA TRP A 245 -3.79 17.75 -2.58
C TRP A 245 -5.11 17.20 -3.15
N LEU A 246 -5.95 16.59 -2.30
CA LEU A 246 -7.27 16.06 -2.67
C LEU A 246 -8.23 17.15 -3.18
N ARG A 247 -8.09 18.40 -2.71
CA ARG A 247 -8.87 19.55 -3.21
C ARG A 247 -8.45 19.98 -4.62
N ARG A 248 -7.17 19.80 -4.98
CA ARG A 248 -6.64 20.14 -6.31
C ARG A 248 -6.87 19.03 -7.34
N GLU A 249 -7.11 17.80 -6.87
CA GLU A 249 -7.37 16.64 -7.72
C GLU A 249 -8.63 16.83 -8.60
N THR A 250 -8.45 16.68 -9.90
CA THR A 250 -9.50 16.73 -10.92
C THR A 250 -10.21 15.38 -11.00
N LYS A 251 -11.22 15.20 -10.15
CA LYS A 251 -12.03 13.97 -10.15
C LYS A 251 -12.95 13.90 -11.38
N ILE A 252 -12.85 12.82 -12.15
CA ILE A 252 -13.66 12.57 -13.35
C ILE A 252 -14.31 11.21 -13.22
N VAL A 253 -15.62 11.14 -13.44
CA VAL A 253 -16.35 9.88 -13.46
C VAL A 253 -16.74 9.55 -14.88
N LEU A 254 -16.36 8.36 -15.36
CA LEU A 254 -16.65 7.85 -16.68
C LEU A 254 -17.75 6.79 -16.59
N GLN A 255 -18.82 7.01 -17.34
CA GLN A 255 -20.01 6.17 -17.36
C GLN A 255 -20.51 5.94 -18.79
N GLY A 256 -21.22 4.84 -18.98
CA GLY A 256 -21.85 4.47 -20.24
C GLY A 256 -22.30 3.01 -20.20
N GLY A 257 -23.24 2.67 -21.07
CA GLY A 257 -23.71 1.31 -21.29
C GLY A 257 -22.66 0.40 -21.92
N GLU A 258 -23.08 -0.77 -22.36
CA GLU A 258 -22.22 -1.75 -23.02
C GLU A 258 -21.71 -1.22 -24.37
N ASN A 259 -20.43 -1.48 -24.66
CA ASN A 259 -19.79 -1.20 -25.96
C ASN A 259 -19.82 0.26 -26.42
N THR A 260 -20.10 1.19 -25.50
CA THR A 260 -20.14 2.64 -25.75
C THR A 260 -18.77 3.30 -25.87
N GLY A 261 -17.68 2.56 -25.59
CA GLY A 261 -16.29 3.06 -25.67
C GLY A 261 -15.69 3.54 -24.35
N LYS A 262 -16.40 3.44 -23.22
CA LYS A 262 -15.88 3.74 -21.88
C LYS A 262 -14.56 3.03 -21.55
N GLU A 263 -14.53 1.70 -21.69
CA GLU A 263 -13.34 0.90 -21.36
C GLU A 263 -12.17 1.24 -22.27
N LEU A 264 -12.43 1.55 -23.53
CA LEU A 264 -11.40 2.00 -24.48
C LEU A 264 -10.75 3.29 -23.99
N ILE A 265 -11.55 4.31 -23.65
CA ILE A 265 -11.03 5.60 -23.15
C ILE A 265 -10.18 5.38 -21.91
N MET A 266 -10.69 4.61 -20.94
CA MET A 266 -9.96 4.32 -19.70
C MET A 266 -8.58 3.70 -19.97
N ARG A 267 -8.51 2.74 -20.89
CA ARG A 267 -7.24 2.05 -21.22
C ARG A 267 -6.32 2.92 -22.06
N GLN A 268 -6.85 3.71 -22.99
CA GLN A 268 -6.05 4.70 -23.74
C GLN A 268 -5.43 5.73 -22.79
N MET A 269 -6.17 6.23 -21.80
CA MET A 269 -5.63 7.11 -20.77
C MET A 269 -4.52 6.42 -19.96
N LYS A 270 -4.69 5.14 -19.61
CA LYS A 270 -3.63 4.37 -18.92
C LYS A 270 -2.36 4.27 -19.75
N VAL A 271 -2.49 3.97 -21.05
CA VAL A 271 -1.35 3.89 -22.00
C VAL A 271 -0.66 5.24 -22.16
N LEU A 272 -1.43 6.31 -22.39
CA LEU A 272 -0.88 7.61 -22.71
C LEU A 272 -0.27 8.33 -21.50
N TYR A 273 -0.86 8.17 -20.31
CA TYR A 273 -0.55 9.03 -19.16
C TYR A 273 -0.22 8.30 -17.85
N ALA A 274 -0.43 6.99 -17.76
CA ALA A 274 -0.26 6.25 -16.51
C ALA A 274 0.67 5.03 -16.63
N GLY A 275 1.73 5.15 -17.44
CA GLY A 275 2.79 4.15 -17.55
C GLY A 275 2.42 2.87 -18.32
N GLY A 276 1.24 2.83 -18.92
CA GLY A 276 0.82 1.76 -19.83
C GLY A 276 0.80 0.37 -19.19
N TYR A 277 1.09 -0.65 -20.00
CA TYR A 277 1.01 -2.05 -19.60
C TYR A 277 2.38 -2.73 -19.69
N PRO A 278 2.99 -3.14 -18.55
CA PRO A 278 4.26 -3.85 -18.56
C PRO A 278 4.10 -5.23 -19.23
N VAL A 279 5.19 -5.76 -19.79
CA VAL A 279 5.18 -7.00 -20.62
C VAL A 279 4.52 -8.15 -19.87
N GLU A 280 4.79 -8.29 -18.57
CA GLU A 280 4.24 -9.33 -17.71
C GLU A 280 2.71 -9.24 -17.61
N GLU A 281 2.17 -8.02 -17.48
CA GLU A 281 0.71 -7.79 -17.48
C GLU A 281 0.13 -8.08 -18.87
N ARG A 282 0.82 -7.67 -19.95
CA ARG A 282 0.35 -7.86 -21.33
C ARG A 282 0.16 -9.33 -21.69
N LEU A 283 1.03 -10.22 -21.21
CA LEU A 283 0.91 -11.66 -21.44
C LEU A 283 -0.40 -12.25 -20.91
N SER A 284 -0.94 -11.71 -19.81
CA SER A 284 -2.21 -12.18 -19.24
C SER A 284 -3.42 -11.92 -20.15
N TYR A 285 -3.32 -10.97 -21.07
CA TYR A 285 -4.38 -10.64 -22.03
C TYR A 285 -4.35 -11.50 -23.30
N LYS A 286 -3.33 -12.35 -23.50
CA LYS A 286 -3.16 -13.12 -24.74
C LYS A 286 -4.39 -13.97 -25.09
N GLY A 287 -4.92 -14.70 -24.13
CA GLY A 287 -6.13 -15.52 -24.31
C GLY A 287 -7.36 -14.68 -24.65
N MET A 288 -7.51 -13.50 -24.02
CA MET A 288 -8.64 -12.60 -24.31
C MET A 288 -8.56 -12.04 -25.73
N VAL A 289 -7.37 -11.65 -26.21
CA VAL A 289 -7.21 -11.15 -27.59
C VAL A 289 -7.55 -12.24 -28.61
N ARG A 290 -7.07 -13.46 -28.37
CA ARG A 290 -7.39 -14.62 -29.23
C ARG A 290 -8.88 -14.96 -29.20
N GLN A 291 -9.53 -14.83 -28.05
CA GLN A 291 -10.98 -14.98 -27.94
C GLN A 291 -11.73 -13.94 -28.79
N THR A 292 -11.25 -12.69 -28.86
CA THR A 292 -11.85 -11.67 -29.73
C THR A 292 -11.66 -12.00 -31.22
N VAL A 293 -10.51 -12.56 -31.62
CA VAL A 293 -10.30 -13.08 -32.98
C VAL A 293 -11.25 -14.24 -33.28
N TRP A 294 -11.48 -15.14 -32.33
CA TRP A 294 -12.47 -16.21 -32.49
C TRP A 294 -13.88 -15.67 -32.70
N GLN A 295 -14.30 -14.67 -31.92
CA GLN A 295 -15.59 -13.98 -32.10
C GLN A 295 -15.70 -13.31 -33.46
N LEU A 296 -14.59 -12.72 -33.96
CA LEU A 296 -14.54 -12.13 -35.29
C LEU A 296 -14.77 -13.18 -36.37
N MET A 297 -14.09 -14.33 -36.28
CA MET A 297 -14.27 -15.44 -37.22
C MET A 297 -15.72 -15.94 -37.22
N HIS A 298 -16.33 -16.08 -36.03
CA HIS A 298 -17.72 -16.47 -35.92
C HIS A 298 -18.68 -15.46 -36.59
N ALA A 299 -18.48 -14.15 -36.35
CA ALA A 299 -19.30 -13.11 -36.95
C ALA A 299 -19.15 -13.05 -38.49
N ILE A 300 -17.95 -13.30 -39.02
CA ILE A 300 -17.72 -13.46 -40.46
C ILE A 300 -18.53 -14.65 -40.99
N ILE A 301 -18.48 -15.80 -40.31
CA ILE A 301 -19.19 -17.01 -40.70
C ILE A 301 -20.70 -16.76 -40.70
N ASP A 302 -21.24 -16.17 -39.63
CA ASP A 302 -22.66 -15.87 -39.50
C ASP A 302 -23.14 -14.94 -40.63
N LEU A 303 -22.36 -13.89 -40.94
CA LEU A 303 -22.72 -12.94 -42.00
C LEU A 303 -22.76 -13.59 -43.38
N LEU A 304 -21.81 -14.48 -43.67
CA LEU A 304 -21.81 -15.21 -44.94
C LEU A 304 -22.96 -16.23 -45.02
N LYS A 305 -23.28 -16.93 -43.92
CA LYS A 305 -24.42 -17.87 -43.85
C LYS A 305 -25.76 -17.17 -44.03
N ASP A 306 -25.97 -16.07 -43.32
CA ASP A 306 -27.25 -15.35 -43.28
C ASP A 306 -27.55 -14.65 -44.61
N THR A 307 -26.54 -14.04 -45.22
CA THR A 307 -26.72 -13.32 -46.49
C THR A 307 -26.81 -14.23 -47.71
N GLY A 308 -26.32 -15.48 -47.62
CA GLY A 308 -26.39 -16.48 -48.69
C GLY A 308 -25.70 -16.04 -49.99
N VAL A 309 -24.70 -15.17 -49.90
CA VAL A 309 -24.03 -14.62 -51.10
C VAL A 309 -23.16 -15.66 -51.78
N ASN A 310 -23.26 -15.73 -53.11
CA ASN A 310 -22.39 -16.57 -53.93
C ASN A 310 -20.96 -16.01 -53.91
N LEU A 311 -20.09 -16.65 -53.14
CA LEU A 311 -18.65 -16.39 -53.13
C LEU A 311 -17.99 -17.03 -54.36
N SER A 312 -16.80 -16.57 -54.73
CA SER A 312 -15.96 -17.24 -55.74
C SER A 312 -15.50 -18.61 -55.23
N ASP A 313 -15.08 -19.51 -56.13
CA ASP A 313 -14.58 -20.84 -55.75
C ASP A 313 -13.38 -20.80 -54.77
N GLU A 314 -12.58 -19.73 -54.84
CA GLU A 314 -11.49 -19.48 -53.89
C GLU A 314 -12.04 -19.12 -52.51
N LEU A 315 -12.93 -18.14 -52.44
CA LEU A 315 -13.53 -17.68 -51.18
C LEU A 315 -14.46 -18.74 -50.55
N ASN A 316 -15.09 -19.61 -51.35
CA ASN A 316 -15.84 -20.76 -50.84
C ASN A 316 -14.93 -21.78 -50.15
N ARG A 317 -13.72 -22.01 -50.67
CA ARG A 317 -12.73 -22.86 -50.00
C ARG A 317 -12.26 -22.23 -48.70
N ASP A 318 -11.97 -20.93 -48.71
CA ASP A 318 -11.60 -20.20 -47.50
C ASP A 318 -12.74 -20.23 -46.46
N PHE A 319 -13.99 -20.07 -46.90
CA PHE A 319 -15.15 -20.16 -46.02
C PHE A 319 -15.33 -21.57 -45.42
N ALA A 320 -15.15 -22.62 -46.23
CA ALA A 320 -15.16 -24.01 -45.73
C ALA A 320 -14.03 -24.26 -44.71
N MET A 321 -12.85 -23.67 -44.93
CA MET A 321 -11.75 -23.72 -43.96
C MET A 321 -12.12 -23.02 -42.64
N LEU A 322 -12.76 -21.84 -42.68
CA LEU A 322 -13.22 -21.18 -41.46
C LEU A 322 -14.25 -22.02 -40.69
N LEU A 323 -15.18 -22.69 -41.38
CA LEU A 323 -16.14 -23.60 -40.76
C LEU A 323 -15.45 -24.77 -40.06
N HIS A 324 -14.50 -25.42 -40.74
CA HIS A 324 -13.75 -26.52 -40.17
C HIS A 324 -12.92 -26.09 -38.96
N GLU A 325 -12.26 -24.94 -39.05
CA GLU A 325 -11.43 -24.42 -37.98
C GLU A 325 -12.25 -24.06 -36.74
N PHE A 326 -13.42 -23.47 -36.94
CA PHE A 326 -14.35 -23.15 -35.86
C PHE A 326 -14.81 -24.40 -35.09
N GLU A 327 -15.00 -25.53 -35.78
CA GLU A 327 -15.45 -26.79 -35.17
C GLU A 327 -14.33 -27.58 -34.47
N THR A 328 -13.08 -27.44 -34.93
CA THR A 328 -11.99 -28.35 -34.55
C THR A 328 -10.89 -27.73 -33.70
N VAL A 329 -10.75 -26.41 -33.68
CA VAL A 329 -9.63 -25.73 -33.02
C VAL A 329 -10.11 -24.90 -31.83
N ASP A 330 -9.52 -25.16 -30.66
CA ASP A 330 -9.62 -24.22 -29.54
C ASP A 330 -8.71 -23.00 -29.80
N ILE A 331 -9.26 -22.01 -30.49
CA ILE A 331 -8.57 -20.77 -30.86
C ILE A 331 -8.22 -19.93 -29.62
N ALA A 332 -9.01 -20.02 -28.54
CA ALA A 332 -8.73 -19.26 -27.32
C ALA A 332 -7.37 -19.66 -26.71
N THR A 333 -7.07 -20.96 -26.73
CA THR A 333 -5.82 -21.51 -26.23
C THR A 333 -4.72 -21.47 -27.30
N ASN A 334 -4.99 -21.98 -28.50
CA ASN A 334 -3.95 -22.25 -29.49
C ASN A 334 -3.77 -21.14 -30.54
N GLY A 335 -4.72 -20.21 -30.66
CA GLY A 335 -4.80 -19.28 -31.79
C GLY A 335 -5.34 -19.96 -33.06
N PRO A 336 -5.69 -19.19 -34.10
CA PRO A 336 -6.11 -19.75 -35.37
C PRO A 336 -4.91 -20.36 -36.13
N THR A 337 -5.19 -21.33 -36.99
CA THR A 337 -4.18 -22.00 -37.80
C THR A 337 -3.70 -21.08 -38.94
N PRO A 338 -2.52 -21.31 -39.53
CA PRO A 338 -2.07 -20.52 -40.68
C PRO A 338 -3.07 -20.50 -41.85
N ASP A 339 -3.83 -21.59 -42.04
CA ASP A 339 -4.85 -21.65 -43.09
C ASP A 339 -6.11 -20.84 -42.71
N GLY A 340 -6.54 -20.88 -41.45
CA GLY A 340 -7.63 -20.03 -40.95
C GLY A 340 -7.30 -18.54 -41.01
N VAL A 341 -6.07 -18.17 -40.64
CA VAL A 341 -5.55 -16.80 -40.76
C VAL A 341 -5.66 -16.30 -42.20
N ARG A 342 -5.19 -17.11 -43.16
CA ARG A 342 -5.27 -16.81 -44.59
C ARG A 342 -6.71 -16.68 -45.07
N ALA A 343 -7.59 -17.59 -44.64
CA ALA A 343 -9.00 -17.55 -45.00
C ALA A 343 -9.69 -16.29 -44.49
N VAL A 344 -9.44 -15.87 -43.23
CA VAL A 344 -9.96 -14.59 -42.70
C VAL A 344 -9.48 -13.42 -43.53
N LEU A 345 -8.18 -13.35 -43.85
CA LEU A 345 -7.63 -12.25 -44.63
C LEU A 345 -8.23 -12.16 -46.04
N ASN A 346 -8.30 -13.28 -46.75
CA ASN A 346 -8.87 -13.33 -48.10
C ASN A 346 -10.34 -12.91 -48.11
N ILE A 347 -11.12 -13.43 -47.15
CA ILE A 347 -12.53 -13.06 -47.01
C ILE A 347 -12.67 -11.58 -46.65
N TRP A 348 -11.94 -11.11 -45.63
CA TRP A 348 -12.03 -9.73 -45.15
C TRP A 348 -11.65 -8.70 -46.21
N THR A 349 -10.63 -8.99 -47.02
CA THR A 349 -10.15 -8.09 -48.08
C THR A 349 -10.98 -8.17 -49.37
N SER A 350 -11.86 -9.15 -49.51
CA SER A 350 -12.72 -9.27 -50.68
C SER A 350 -13.71 -8.10 -50.78
N GLU A 351 -13.94 -7.62 -52.00
CA GLU A 351 -14.92 -6.55 -52.27
C GLU A 351 -16.34 -6.98 -51.90
N THR A 352 -16.67 -8.26 -52.17
CA THR A 352 -17.95 -8.87 -51.82
C THR A 352 -18.21 -8.80 -50.32
N PHE A 353 -17.28 -9.30 -49.50
CA PHE A 353 -17.45 -9.27 -48.04
C PHE A 353 -17.39 -7.85 -47.49
N SER A 354 -16.48 -6.99 -47.98
CA SER A 354 -16.38 -5.60 -47.52
C SER A 354 -17.68 -4.83 -47.72
N THR A 355 -18.35 -5.05 -48.86
CA THR A 355 -19.66 -4.43 -49.15
C THR A 355 -20.75 -4.96 -48.22
N LEU A 356 -20.76 -6.26 -47.94
CA LEU A 356 -21.69 -6.87 -47.00
C LEU A 356 -21.46 -6.37 -45.57
N TYR A 357 -20.20 -6.33 -45.13
CA TYR A 357 -19.82 -5.88 -43.80
C TYR A 357 -20.24 -4.43 -43.54
N VAL A 358 -20.02 -3.52 -44.51
CA VAL A 358 -20.43 -2.11 -44.37
C VAL A 358 -21.94 -1.94 -44.31
N ARG A 359 -22.69 -2.82 -44.97
CA ARG A 359 -24.17 -2.82 -44.97
C ARG A 359 -24.76 -3.67 -43.84
N ASN A 360 -23.92 -4.40 -43.10
CA ASN A 360 -24.36 -5.24 -42.00
C ASN A 360 -24.69 -4.38 -40.78
N PHE A 361 -25.96 -4.45 -40.40
CA PHE A 361 -26.51 -3.75 -39.26
C PHE A 361 -27.14 -4.68 -38.23
N GLU A 362 -27.23 -5.97 -38.54
CA GLU A 362 -27.97 -6.98 -37.81
C GLU A 362 -27.04 -7.89 -37.02
N ILE A 363 -25.98 -8.38 -37.65
CA ILE A 363 -25.00 -9.27 -37.02
C ILE A 363 -24.02 -8.45 -36.19
N ASP A 364 -23.86 -8.84 -34.93
CA ASP A 364 -22.95 -8.19 -34.01
C ASP A 364 -21.52 -8.71 -34.23
N PHE A 365 -20.68 -7.84 -34.78
CA PHE A 365 -19.25 -8.07 -34.83
C PHE A 365 -18.61 -7.64 -33.50
N PRO A 366 -17.51 -8.28 -33.07
CA PRO A 366 -16.75 -7.78 -31.94
C PRO A 366 -16.33 -6.32 -32.20
N PRO A 367 -16.33 -5.46 -31.16
CA PRO A 367 -15.83 -4.10 -31.30
C PRO A 367 -14.44 -4.08 -31.92
N TYR A 368 -14.17 -3.08 -32.76
CA TYR A 368 -12.88 -2.96 -33.48
C TYR A 368 -12.52 -4.17 -34.36
N ALA A 369 -13.52 -4.91 -34.88
CA ALA A 369 -13.33 -6.04 -35.79
C ALA A 369 -12.31 -5.77 -36.92
N SER A 370 -12.37 -4.59 -37.55
CA SER A 370 -11.42 -4.23 -38.61
C SER A 370 -9.97 -4.17 -38.16
N TYR A 371 -9.69 -3.86 -36.88
CA TYR A 371 -8.33 -3.89 -36.34
C TYR A 371 -7.86 -5.34 -36.21
N PHE A 372 -8.66 -6.18 -35.55
CA PHE A 372 -8.32 -7.58 -35.32
C PHE A 372 -8.19 -8.38 -36.63
N ALA A 373 -9.00 -8.07 -37.64
CA ALA A 373 -8.90 -8.70 -38.95
C ALA A 373 -7.58 -8.38 -39.67
N ARG A 374 -7.09 -7.14 -39.56
CA ARG A 374 -5.82 -6.72 -40.19
C ARG A 374 -4.60 -7.25 -39.45
N GLU A 375 -4.71 -7.35 -38.12
CA GLU A 375 -3.63 -7.75 -37.23
C GLU A 375 -3.60 -9.27 -36.96
N ILE A 376 -4.48 -10.04 -37.60
CA ILE A 376 -4.69 -11.45 -37.30
C ILE A 376 -3.41 -12.29 -37.46
N GLU A 377 -2.57 -12.02 -38.46
CA GLU A 377 -1.28 -12.70 -38.63
C GLU A 377 -0.38 -12.52 -37.40
N ARG A 378 -0.22 -11.28 -36.94
CA ARG A 378 0.60 -10.96 -35.76
C ARG A 378 0.04 -11.58 -34.48
N ILE A 379 -1.29 -11.55 -34.31
CA ILE A 379 -1.98 -12.11 -33.13
C ILE A 379 -1.87 -13.64 -33.08
N SER A 380 -1.76 -14.28 -34.24
CA SER A 380 -1.73 -15.74 -34.38
C SER A 380 -0.32 -16.32 -34.30
N ALA A 381 0.71 -15.48 -34.32
CA ALA A 381 2.09 -15.90 -34.16
C ALA A 381 2.32 -16.68 -32.84
N PRO A 382 3.21 -17.69 -32.82
CA PRO A 382 3.45 -18.50 -31.63
C PRO A 382 4.03 -17.68 -30.47
N ASP A 383 4.98 -16.80 -30.79
CA ASP A 383 5.66 -15.87 -29.89
C ASP A 383 4.89 -14.56 -29.65
N TYR A 384 3.62 -14.49 -30.08
CA TYR A 384 2.78 -13.31 -29.91
C TYR A 384 2.69 -12.86 -28.44
N ILE A 385 3.03 -11.59 -28.22
CA ILE A 385 2.81 -10.83 -26.99
C ILE A 385 1.84 -9.70 -27.33
N PRO A 386 0.69 -9.58 -26.61
CA PRO A 386 -0.24 -8.50 -26.84
C PRO A 386 0.41 -7.13 -26.77
N SER A 387 0.12 -6.30 -27.77
CA SER A 387 0.45 -4.88 -27.76
C SER A 387 -0.58 -4.11 -26.93
N GLU A 388 -0.23 -2.89 -26.53
CA GLU A 388 -1.18 -1.99 -25.87
C GLU A 388 -2.38 -1.68 -26.77
N ALA A 389 -2.16 -1.61 -28.08
CA ALA A 389 -3.22 -1.41 -29.08
C ALA A 389 -4.22 -2.58 -29.11
N ASP A 390 -3.78 -3.81 -28.83
CA ASP A 390 -4.65 -4.99 -28.70
C ASP A 390 -5.48 -4.88 -27.42
N ILE A 391 -4.83 -4.60 -26.29
CA ILE A 391 -5.44 -4.61 -24.94
C ILE A 391 -6.48 -3.50 -24.80
N VAL A 392 -6.16 -2.32 -25.31
CA VAL A 392 -7.04 -1.15 -25.31
C VAL A 392 -8.38 -1.46 -26.00
N ARG A 393 -8.37 -2.27 -27.06
CA ARG A 393 -9.54 -2.63 -27.87
C ARG A 393 -10.32 -3.85 -27.38
N LEU A 394 -9.86 -4.52 -26.32
CA LEU A 394 -10.60 -5.67 -25.80
C LEU A 394 -11.93 -5.26 -25.18
N ASP A 395 -12.98 -5.98 -25.52
CA ASP A 395 -14.30 -5.75 -24.96
C ASP A 395 -14.67 -6.88 -23.99
N TYR A 396 -14.24 -6.74 -22.73
CA TYR A 396 -14.58 -7.69 -21.67
C TYR A 396 -15.28 -6.99 -20.51
N PRO A 397 -16.29 -7.63 -19.89
CA PRO A 397 -17.05 -7.03 -18.81
C PRO A 397 -16.16 -6.81 -17.59
N SER A 398 -16.02 -5.55 -17.19
CA SER A 398 -15.50 -5.15 -15.89
C SER A 398 -16.69 -5.02 -14.93
N HIS A 399 -16.73 -5.91 -13.93
CA HIS A 399 -17.72 -5.80 -12.84
C HIS A 399 -17.30 -4.82 -11.76
N ASN A 400 -16.01 -4.46 -11.71
CA ASN A 400 -15.43 -3.63 -10.66
C ASN A 400 -15.26 -2.18 -11.12
N ILE A 401 -15.31 -1.25 -10.17
CA ILE A 401 -14.84 0.13 -10.38
C ILE A 401 -13.34 0.07 -10.62
N LYS A 402 -12.90 0.75 -11.68
CA LYS A 402 -11.47 0.94 -11.98
C LYS A 402 -11.11 2.39 -11.71
N GLU A 403 -9.95 2.60 -11.12
CA GLU A 403 -9.40 3.92 -10.81
C GLU A 403 -8.09 4.11 -11.55
N LEU A 404 -7.85 5.35 -11.99
CA LEU A 404 -6.61 5.75 -12.62
C LEU A 404 -6.25 7.16 -12.16
N ARG A 405 -5.05 7.30 -11.60
CA ARG A 405 -4.47 8.61 -11.28
C ARG A 405 -3.31 8.88 -12.22
N PHE A 406 -3.31 10.07 -12.82
CA PHE A 406 -2.24 10.51 -13.70
C PHE A 406 -2.19 12.03 -13.75
N ASN A 407 -1.02 12.55 -14.09
CA ASN A 407 -0.87 13.96 -14.38
C ASN A 407 -1.11 14.19 -15.88
N TRP A 408 -2.04 15.09 -16.20
CA TRP A 408 -2.37 15.52 -17.55
C TRP A 408 -1.95 16.98 -17.75
N ASP A 409 -0.63 17.17 -17.76
CA ASP A 409 0.07 18.45 -17.74
C ASP A 409 -0.20 19.25 -16.44
N GLU A 410 -1.04 20.28 -16.49
CA GLU A 410 -1.37 21.10 -15.30
C GLU A 410 -2.51 20.49 -14.47
N LEU A 411 -3.15 19.43 -14.96
CA LEU A 411 -4.29 18.78 -14.31
C LEU A 411 -3.84 17.49 -13.64
N ASP A 412 -3.95 17.43 -12.31
CA ASP A 412 -3.85 16.15 -11.59
C ASP A 412 -5.20 15.44 -11.72
N VAL A 413 -5.28 14.39 -12.54
CA VAL A 413 -6.54 13.72 -12.89
C VAL A 413 -6.70 12.44 -12.10
N HIS A 414 -7.91 12.27 -11.56
CA HIS A 414 -8.35 11.01 -10.97
C HIS A 414 -9.62 10.54 -11.68
N LEU A 415 -9.43 9.54 -12.52
CA LEU A 415 -10.45 8.99 -13.40
C LEU A 415 -11.02 7.70 -12.79
N PHE A 416 -12.34 7.70 -12.59
CA PHE A 416 -13.11 6.54 -12.15
C PHE A 416 -13.90 5.99 -13.34
N SER A 417 -13.74 4.70 -13.65
CA SER A 417 -14.62 3.98 -14.58
C SER A 417 -15.53 3.06 -13.78
N MET A 418 -16.83 3.34 -13.81
CA MET A 418 -17.83 2.47 -13.19
C MET A 418 -18.09 1.25 -14.09
N GLY A 419 -18.21 0.07 -13.50
CA GLY A 419 -18.46 -1.18 -14.24
C GLY A 419 -19.79 -1.19 -15.01
N ARG A 420 -19.98 -2.19 -15.88
CA ARG A 420 -21.19 -2.33 -16.74
C ARG A 420 -22.48 -2.55 -15.93
N SER A 421 -22.38 -3.35 -14.87
CA SER A 421 -23.44 -3.56 -13.91
C SER A 421 -22.90 -3.17 -12.54
N PHE A 422 -23.62 -2.29 -11.86
CA PHE A 422 -23.24 -1.78 -10.54
C PHE A 422 -24.23 -2.32 -9.52
N PRO A 423 -23.92 -3.42 -8.82
CA PRO A 423 -24.86 -4.04 -7.90
C PRO A 423 -25.29 -3.05 -6.82
N HIS A 424 -26.58 -3.06 -6.48
CA HIS A 424 -27.18 -2.07 -5.59
C HIS A 424 -26.50 -1.96 -4.22
N HIS A 425 -25.88 -3.04 -3.73
CA HIS A 425 -25.15 -3.08 -2.45
C HIS A 425 -23.73 -2.50 -2.53
N PHE A 426 -23.12 -2.43 -3.72
CA PHE A 426 -21.86 -1.71 -3.93
C PHE A 426 -22.10 -0.20 -4.03
N ARG A 427 -23.26 0.22 -4.54
CA ARG A 427 -23.64 1.64 -4.63
C ARG A 427 -23.46 2.41 -3.32
N ASN A 428 -23.98 1.89 -2.22
CA ASN A 428 -23.86 2.59 -0.93
C ASN A 428 -22.42 2.73 -0.39
N ARG A 429 -21.50 1.87 -0.83
CA ARG A 429 -20.09 1.91 -0.38
C ARG A 429 -19.20 2.86 -1.19
N TRP A 430 -19.54 3.17 -2.43
CA TRP A 430 -18.64 3.90 -3.34
C TRP A 430 -19.16 5.28 -3.75
N LEU A 431 -20.46 5.54 -3.58
CA LEU A 431 -21.08 6.83 -3.93
C LEU A 431 -20.33 8.03 -3.33
N HIS A 432 -19.86 7.94 -2.10
CA HIS A 432 -19.13 9.05 -1.44
C HIS A 432 -17.82 9.43 -2.15
N GLN A 433 -17.19 8.51 -2.90
CA GLN A 433 -15.97 8.82 -3.64
C GLN A 433 -16.21 9.68 -4.88
N PHE A 434 -17.44 9.63 -5.42
CA PHE A 434 -17.85 10.41 -6.60
C PHE A 434 -18.39 11.80 -6.24
N GLU A 435 -18.56 12.09 -4.95
CA GLU A 435 -18.99 13.41 -4.50
C GLU A 435 -18.00 14.49 -4.95
N ASN A 436 -18.57 15.63 -5.36
CA ASN A 436 -17.81 16.78 -5.88
C ASN A 436 -16.97 16.51 -7.14
N ALA A 437 -17.21 15.40 -7.85
CA ALA A 437 -16.57 15.13 -9.14
C ALA A 437 -16.62 16.36 -10.06
N THR A 438 -15.50 16.71 -10.68
CA THR A 438 -15.36 17.86 -11.58
C THR A 438 -16.26 17.70 -12.81
N ALA A 439 -16.20 16.51 -13.40
CA ALA A 439 -17.02 16.17 -14.55
C ALA A 439 -17.50 14.72 -14.52
N LEU A 440 -18.71 14.51 -15.06
CA LEU A 440 -19.24 13.22 -15.47
C LEU A 440 -19.06 13.11 -16.99
N ILE A 441 -18.22 12.18 -17.46
CA ILE A 441 -18.15 11.80 -18.86
C ILE A 441 -19.14 10.66 -19.10
N PHE A 442 -20.15 10.90 -19.92
CA PHE A 442 -21.16 9.91 -20.29
C PHE A 442 -20.99 9.51 -21.76
N THR A 443 -20.76 8.22 -22.00
CA THR A 443 -20.49 7.63 -23.32
C THR A 443 -21.73 6.89 -23.82
N VAL A 444 -22.09 7.09 -25.08
CA VAL A 444 -23.28 6.53 -25.72
C VAL A 444 -22.93 6.07 -27.12
N ASP A 445 -23.31 4.84 -27.48
CA ASP A 445 -23.31 4.40 -28.87
C ASP A 445 -24.58 4.90 -29.53
N VAL A 446 -24.48 5.87 -30.44
CA VAL A 446 -25.68 6.39 -31.14
C VAL A 446 -26.17 5.46 -32.24
N SER A 447 -25.37 4.48 -32.67
CA SER A 447 -25.69 3.57 -33.77
C SER A 447 -26.66 2.45 -33.39
N VAL A 448 -27.00 2.32 -32.10
CA VAL A 448 -27.99 1.34 -31.57
C VAL A 448 -29.43 1.87 -31.59
N TYR A 449 -29.68 3.01 -32.22
CA TYR A 449 -31.00 3.66 -32.24
C TYR A 449 -32.13 2.80 -32.82
N ASP A 450 -31.81 1.82 -33.66
CA ASP A 450 -32.72 0.88 -34.29
C ASP A 450 -32.60 -0.55 -33.74
N ARG A 451 -31.76 -0.75 -32.72
CA ARG A 451 -31.74 -2.00 -31.96
C ARG A 451 -32.89 -1.97 -30.96
N VAL A 452 -33.77 -2.95 -31.02
CA VAL A 452 -34.91 -3.06 -30.10
C VAL A 452 -34.60 -4.00 -28.96
N LEU A 453 -35.31 -3.87 -27.84
CA LEU A 453 -35.14 -4.77 -26.70
C LEU A 453 -35.84 -6.11 -26.97
N LEU A 454 -35.24 -7.21 -26.48
CA LEU A 454 -35.85 -8.54 -26.58
C LEU A 454 -37.21 -8.60 -25.85
N GLU A 455 -37.31 -7.89 -24.73
CA GLU A 455 -38.51 -7.84 -23.88
C GLU A 455 -39.58 -6.88 -24.40
N ASP A 456 -39.15 -5.84 -25.14
CA ASP A 456 -40.03 -4.84 -25.73
C ASP A 456 -39.51 -4.41 -27.12
N PRO A 457 -40.03 -5.03 -28.19
CA PRO A 457 -39.59 -4.75 -29.56
C PRO A 457 -40.03 -3.36 -30.06
N ALA A 458 -40.87 -2.63 -29.32
CA ALA A 458 -41.23 -1.26 -29.66
C ALA A 458 -40.23 -0.23 -29.14
N THR A 459 -39.39 -0.60 -28.16
CA THR A 459 -38.47 0.31 -27.50
C THR A 459 -37.05 0.16 -28.05
N SER A 460 -36.51 1.27 -28.57
CA SER A 460 -35.10 1.38 -28.97
C SER A 460 -34.16 1.28 -27.77
N ARG A 461 -33.02 0.60 -27.95
CA ARG A 461 -31.93 0.53 -26.96
C ARG A 461 -31.35 1.91 -26.63
N LEU A 462 -31.38 2.86 -27.58
CA LEU A 462 -30.97 4.24 -27.32
C LEU A 462 -31.90 4.95 -26.31
N THR A 463 -33.16 4.51 -26.18
CA THR A 463 -34.06 5.02 -25.15
C THR A 463 -33.58 4.66 -23.74
N LEU A 464 -33.03 3.46 -23.54
CA LEU A 464 -32.43 3.07 -22.26
C LEU A 464 -31.21 3.94 -21.91
N GLU A 465 -30.44 4.37 -22.91
CA GLU A 465 -29.31 5.28 -22.68
C GLU A 465 -29.78 6.67 -22.23
N PHE A 466 -30.93 7.17 -22.73
CA PHE A 466 -31.54 8.41 -22.22
C PHE A 466 -31.98 8.27 -20.75
N GLU A 467 -32.59 7.15 -20.39
CA GLU A 467 -33.04 6.87 -19.02
C GLU A 467 -31.86 6.69 -18.06
N ALA A 468 -30.83 5.96 -18.49
CA ALA A 468 -29.59 5.81 -17.73
C ALA A 468 -28.95 7.19 -17.49
N PHE A 469 -28.84 8.01 -18.53
CA PHE A 469 -28.32 9.37 -18.42
C PHE A 469 -29.12 10.21 -17.42
N TYR A 470 -30.46 10.17 -17.50
CA TYR A 470 -31.35 10.85 -16.54
C TYR A 470 -31.01 10.47 -15.10
N GLY A 471 -30.83 9.18 -14.81
CA GLY A 471 -30.46 8.70 -13.47
C GLY A 471 -29.16 9.30 -12.93
N PHE A 472 -28.16 9.56 -13.77
CA PHE A 472 -26.90 10.18 -13.37
C PHE A 472 -27.01 11.70 -13.22
N VAL A 473 -27.62 12.40 -14.17
CA VAL A 473 -27.73 13.86 -14.08
C VAL A 473 -28.68 14.33 -12.98
N MET A 474 -29.64 13.48 -12.57
CA MET A 474 -30.53 13.74 -11.45
C MET A 474 -29.93 13.39 -10.09
N ALA A 475 -28.85 12.62 -10.05
CA ALA A 475 -28.24 12.21 -8.79
C ALA A 475 -27.59 13.42 -8.10
N SER A 476 -27.86 13.57 -6.80
CA SER A 476 -27.29 14.65 -5.97
C SER A 476 -25.76 14.68 -5.97
N LEU A 477 -25.14 13.51 -6.18
CA LEU A 477 -23.69 13.36 -6.29
C LEU A 477 -23.07 14.25 -7.37
N PHE A 478 -23.78 14.46 -8.48
CA PHE A 478 -23.29 15.23 -9.63
C PHE A 478 -23.90 16.64 -9.70
N ALA A 479 -24.57 17.10 -8.65
CA ALA A 479 -25.27 18.40 -8.64
C ALA A 479 -24.35 19.58 -8.97
N ASN A 480 -23.07 19.51 -8.58
CA ASN A 480 -22.08 20.54 -8.86
C ASN A 480 -21.17 20.20 -10.06
N SER A 481 -21.36 19.03 -10.69
CA SER A 481 -20.51 18.53 -11.77
C SER A 481 -20.90 19.13 -13.11
N SER A 482 -19.94 19.17 -14.04
CA SER A 482 -20.26 19.37 -15.46
C SER A 482 -20.41 18.02 -16.15
N VAL A 483 -21.20 17.96 -17.21
CA VAL A 483 -21.43 16.75 -17.99
C VAL A 483 -20.72 16.86 -19.32
N ILE A 484 -19.97 15.84 -19.69
CA ILE A 484 -19.34 15.69 -21.00
C ILE A 484 -19.99 14.48 -21.68
N LEU A 485 -20.76 14.71 -22.72
CA LEU A 485 -21.47 13.68 -23.47
C LEU A 485 -20.65 13.27 -24.70
N LEU A 486 -20.25 12.00 -24.77
CA LEU A 486 -19.54 11.40 -25.90
C LEU A 486 -20.51 10.53 -26.68
N LEU A 487 -20.90 11.00 -27.87
CA LEU A 487 -21.80 10.34 -28.81
C LEU A 487 -20.95 9.57 -29.83
N ASN A 488 -20.68 8.30 -29.51
CA ASN A 488 -19.77 7.41 -30.22
C ASN A 488 -20.44 6.69 -31.41
N ASN A 489 -19.63 6.10 -32.30
CA ASN A 489 -20.02 5.39 -33.50
C ASN A 489 -20.81 6.28 -34.47
N PHE A 490 -20.40 7.54 -34.55
CA PHE A 490 -21.03 8.56 -35.38
C PHE A 490 -21.03 8.20 -36.88
N THR A 491 -19.92 7.69 -37.41
CA THR A 491 -19.83 7.27 -38.81
C THR A 491 -20.80 6.12 -39.10
N ARG A 492 -20.90 5.15 -38.20
CA ARG A 492 -21.85 4.04 -38.32
C ARG A 492 -23.29 4.52 -38.28
N PHE A 493 -23.61 5.40 -37.33
CA PHE A 493 -24.93 6.04 -37.22
C PHE A 493 -25.31 6.77 -38.51
N ARG A 494 -24.42 7.62 -39.04
CA ARG A 494 -24.66 8.37 -40.28
C ARG A 494 -24.94 7.46 -41.47
N ASN A 495 -24.18 6.38 -41.62
CA ASN A 495 -24.37 5.44 -42.72
C ASN A 495 -25.68 4.66 -42.58
N LYS A 496 -26.05 4.28 -41.36
CA LYS A 496 -27.26 3.52 -41.04
C LYS A 496 -28.55 4.30 -41.27
N LEU A 497 -28.55 5.61 -41.00
CA LEU A 497 -29.72 6.49 -41.19
C LEU A 497 -30.33 6.42 -42.60
N ARG A 498 -29.53 6.08 -43.62
CA ARG A 498 -29.97 5.94 -45.01
C ARG A 498 -30.85 4.71 -45.26
N HIS A 499 -30.68 3.68 -44.45
CA HIS A 499 -31.33 2.38 -44.61
C HIS A 499 -32.36 2.11 -43.51
N SER A 500 -32.17 2.72 -42.34
CA SER A 500 -33.02 2.58 -41.15
C SER A 500 -33.39 3.98 -40.64
N PRO A 501 -34.47 4.60 -41.16
CA PRO A 501 -34.83 5.97 -40.79
C PRO A 501 -35.24 6.10 -39.33
N LEU A 502 -34.76 7.14 -38.65
CA LEU A 502 -34.95 7.37 -37.21
C LEU A 502 -36.43 7.46 -36.79
N GLU A 503 -37.30 7.91 -37.69
CA GLU A 503 -38.75 8.10 -37.48
C GLU A 503 -39.48 6.80 -37.09
N HIS A 504 -38.98 5.64 -37.54
CA HIS A 504 -39.58 4.34 -37.21
C HIS A 504 -39.42 3.97 -35.74
N PHE A 505 -38.37 4.48 -35.09
CA PHE A 505 -38.03 4.15 -33.70
C PHE A 505 -38.37 5.27 -32.73
N PHE A 506 -38.52 6.49 -33.24
CA PHE A 506 -38.85 7.68 -32.46
C PHE A 506 -40.04 8.42 -33.07
N PRO A 507 -41.28 8.07 -32.69
CA PRO A 507 -42.49 8.64 -33.26
C PRO A 507 -42.67 10.16 -33.02
N ASP A 508 -41.92 10.75 -32.10
CA ASP A 508 -41.88 12.19 -31.83
C ASP A 508 -40.82 12.94 -32.67
N TYR A 509 -39.93 12.22 -33.35
CA TYR A 509 -39.01 12.82 -34.30
C TYR A 509 -39.76 13.31 -35.54
N ARG A 510 -39.49 14.55 -35.94
CA ARG A 510 -40.03 15.18 -37.14
C ARG A 510 -38.85 15.68 -37.96
N PRO A 511 -38.57 15.10 -39.14
CA PRO A 511 -37.58 15.65 -40.06
C PRO A 511 -38.01 17.07 -40.41
N GLY A 512 -37.07 18.01 -40.49
CA GLY A 512 -37.38 19.38 -40.90
C GLY A 512 -38.16 19.39 -42.23
N VAL A 513 -39.27 20.14 -42.27
CA VAL A 513 -40.31 20.13 -43.32
C VAL A 513 -39.80 20.44 -44.75
N SER A 514 -38.54 20.83 -44.94
CA SER A 514 -37.95 21.09 -46.27
C SER A 514 -37.69 19.86 -47.13
N THR A 515 -37.73 18.63 -46.59
CA THR A 515 -37.46 17.41 -47.37
C THR A 515 -38.70 16.80 -48.04
N LEU A 516 -39.92 17.22 -47.68
CA LEU A 516 -41.15 16.62 -48.24
C LEU A 516 -41.69 17.34 -49.49
N ILE A 517 -41.15 18.51 -49.87
CA ILE A 517 -41.67 19.28 -51.02
C ILE A 517 -41.01 18.86 -52.35
N ASN A 518 -39.88 18.15 -52.35
CA ASN A 518 -39.17 17.76 -53.58
C ASN A 518 -39.25 16.26 -53.90
N ASN A 519 -40.38 15.61 -53.62
CA ASN A 519 -40.66 14.25 -54.11
C ASN A 519 -41.05 14.27 -55.59
N SER A 520 -40.11 14.65 -56.46
CA SER A 520 -40.12 14.31 -57.89
C SER A 520 -38.74 14.59 -58.50
N SER A 521 -37.74 13.81 -58.14
CA SER A 521 -36.71 13.34 -59.07
C SER A 521 -35.68 12.51 -58.31
N ASN A 522 -35.37 11.34 -58.86
CA ASN A 522 -34.26 10.50 -58.46
C ASN A 522 -32.94 11.27 -58.58
N ASN A 523 -32.52 11.93 -57.51
CA ASN A 523 -31.11 12.17 -57.23
C ASN A 523 -30.93 12.55 -55.76
N SER A 524 -30.27 11.67 -55.01
CA SER A 524 -29.85 11.91 -53.63
C SER A 524 -28.82 13.02 -53.58
N ASN A 525 -29.27 14.27 -53.46
CA ASN A 525 -28.39 15.42 -53.37
C ASN A 525 -27.58 15.34 -52.05
N PRO A 526 -26.24 15.47 -52.07
CA PRO A 526 -25.43 15.39 -50.85
C PRO A 526 -25.85 16.36 -49.74
N LYS A 527 -26.40 17.51 -50.13
CA LYS A 527 -26.90 18.54 -49.19
C LYS A 527 -28.11 18.08 -48.40
N ASP A 528 -29.04 17.34 -49.02
CA ASP A 528 -30.24 16.85 -48.35
C ASP A 528 -29.88 15.77 -47.31
N GLN A 529 -28.85 14.97 -47.60
CA GLN A 529 -28.31 13.98 -46.68
C GLN A 529 -27.66 14.61 -45.44
N GLU A 530 -26.84 15.64 -45.64
CA GLU A 530 -26.23 16.39 -44.54
C GLU A 530 -27.29 17.04 -43.64
N GLN A 531 -28.38 17.51 -44.23
CA GLN A 531 -29.47 18.14 -43.50
C GLN A 531 -30.31 17.14 -42.70
N GLN A 532 -30.54 15.93 -43.24
CA GLN A 532 -31.18 14.84 -42.52
C GLN A 532 -30.32 14.36 -41.34
N GLU A 533 -29.01 14.22 -41.54
CA GLU A 533 -28.06 13.88 -40.49
C GLU A 533 -28.07 14.95 -39.38
N LEU A 534 -28.00 16.23 -39.75
CA LEU A 534 -28.02 17.34 -38.79
C LEU A 534 -29.30 17.35 -37.96
N ALA A 535 -30.46 17.14 -38.58
CA ALA A 535 -31.74 17.08 -37.89
C ALA A 535 -31.78 15.92 -36.87
N ALA A 536 -31.31 14.73 -37.26
CA ALA A 536 -31.23 13.57 -36.39
C ALA A 536 -30.29 13.81 -35.20
N ARG A 537 -29.11 14.42 -35.44
CA ARG A 537 -28.15 14.79 -34.40
C ARG A 537 -28.72 15.80 -33.42
N GLN A 538 -29.40 16.83 -33.92
CA GLN A 538 -30.05 17.83 -33.08
C GLN A 538 -31.15 17.22 -32.23
N TYR A 539 -31.94 16.30 -32.79
CA TYR A 539 -32.97 15.57 -32.05
C TYR A 539 -32.38 14.75 -30.91
N ILE A 540 -31.38 13.91 -31.18
CA ILE A 540 -30.72 13.07 -30.15
C ILE A 540 -30.11 13.94 -29.05
N LEU A 541 -29.38 15.00 -29.42
CA LEU A 541 -28.77 15.90 -28.46
C LEU A 541 -29.84 16.64 -27.62
N ARG A 542 -30.95 17.03 -28.23
CA ARG A 542 -32.07 17.66 -27.53
C ARG A 542 -32.68 16.69 -26.52
N ARG A 543 -32.92 15.43 -26.89
CA ARG A 543 -33.43 14.40 -25.97
C ARG A 543 -32.55 14.27 -24.72
N PHE A 544 -31.23 14.21 -24.87
CA PHE A 544 -30.31 14.22 -23.72
C PHE A 544 -30.41 15.52 -22.89
N LYS A 545 -30.48 16.68 -23.53
CA LYS A 545 -30.63 17.96 -22.83
C LYS A 545 -31.95 18.05 -22.06
N ASP A 546 -33.04 17.51 -22.61
CA ASP A 546 -34.36 17.51 -21.99
C ASP A 546 -34.38 16.63 -20.71
N MET A 547 -33.52 15.61 -20.63
CA MET A 547 -33.34 14.83 -19.40
C MET A 547 -32.65 15.63 -18.28
N ASN A 548 -31.89 16.67 -18.59
CA ASN A 548 -31.11 17.46 -17.63
C ASN A 548 -31.94 18.54 -16.92
N LYS A 549 -32.86 18.12 -16.06
CA LYS A 549 -33.69 19.02 -15.23
C LYS A 549 -32.88 19.84 -14.21
N ASN A 550 -31.70 19.36 -13.81
CA ASN A 550 -30.79 20.02 -12.86
C ASN A 550 -29.96 21.13 -13.51
N LYS A 551 -30.13 21.37 -14.82
CA LYS A 551 -29.45 22.43 -15.59
C LYS A 551 -27.92 22.35 -15.47
N LEU A 552 -27.38 21.14 -15.34
CA LEU A 552 -25.94 20.90 -15.38
C LEU A 552 -25.38 21.38 -16.72
N SER A 553 -24.12 21.79 -16.73
CA SER A 553 -23.48 22.27 -17.96
C SER A 553 -23.10 21.07 -18.82
N ILE A 554 -23.64 20.98 -20.04
CA ILE A 554 -23.39 19.85 -20.95
C ILE A 554 -22.46 20.29 -22.10
N TYR A 555 -21.36 19.56 -22.28
CA TYR A 555 -20.47 19.65 -23.43
C TYR A 555 -20.60 18.36 -24.22
N SER A 556 -20.91 18.42 -25.52
CA SER A 556 -21.16 17.22 -26.34
C SER A 556 -20.17 17.07 -27.47
N PHE A 557 -19.66 15.86 -27.68
CA PHE A 557 -18.75 15.50 -28.76
C PHE A 557 -19.32 14.33 -29.56
N TRP A 558 -19.31 14.44 -30.88
CA TRP A 558 -19.60 13.33 -31.80
C TRP A 558 -18.28 12.72 -32.22
N VAL A 559 -18.11 11.43 -31.98
CA VAL A 559 -16.81 10.75 -32.08
C VAL A 559 -16.94 9.37 -32.73
N ASP A 560 -15.85 8.90 -33.30
CA ASP A 560 -15.63 7.52 -33.68
C ASP A 560 -14.39 7.05 -32.95
N LEU A 561 -14.58 6.55 -31.73
CA LEU A 561 -13.47 6.22 -30.82
C LEU A 561 -12.61 5.06 -31.35
N ASP A 562 -13.14 4.27 -32.27
CA ASP A 562 -12.52 3.11 -32.92
C ASP A 562 -11.61 3.45 -34.10
N MET A 563 -11.74 4.65 -34.68
CA MET A 563 -11.09 5.01 -35.94
C MET A 563 -9.68 5.61 -35.78
N GLY A 564 -9.13 5.70 -34.57
CA GLY A 564 -7.79 6.27 -34.36
C GLY A 564 -7.26 6.27 -32.93
N ASP A 565 -6.29 7.16 -32.69
CA ASP A 565 -5.62 7.37 -31.40
C ASP A 565 -6.36 8.34 -30.47
N ASN A 566 -7.47 8.94 -30.95
CA ASN A 566 -8.31 9.90 -30.23
C ASN A 566 -7.56 11.15 -29.73
N ALA A 567 -6.39 11.49 -30.29
CA ALA A 567 -5.56 12.61 -29.82
C ALA A 567 -6.33 13.96 -29.82
N HIS A 568 -7.11 14.22 -30.87
CA HIS A 568 -7.93 15.43 -30.96
C HIS A 568 -9.06 15.47 -29.92
N LEU A 569 -9.70 14.32 -29.64
CA LEU A 569 -10.70 14.22 -28.59
C LEU A 569 -10.06 14.53 -27.23
N TYR A 570 -8.91 13.95 -26.94
CA TYR A 570 -8.20 14.13 -25.67
C TYR A 570 -7.72 15.58 -25.48
N ALA A 571 -7.21 16.23 -26.53
CA ALA A 571 -6.92 17.66 -26.49
C ALA A 571 -8.18 18.51 -26.18
N ALA A 572 -9.32 18.18 -26.81
CA ALA A 572 -10.57 18.89 -26.59
C ALA A 572 -11.16 18.64 -25.18
N LEU A 573 -11.05 17.41 -24.66
CA LEU A 573 -11.45 17.06 -23.30
C LEU A 573 -10.62 17.82 -22.28
N LYS A 574 -9.29 17.82 -22.44
CA LYS A 574 -8.38 18.57 -21.56
C LYS A 574 -8.73 20.05 -21.51
N LYS A 575 -8.96 20.68 -22.68
CA LYS A 575 -9.37 22.09 -22.76
C LYS A 575 -10.70 22.34 -22.04
N THR A 576 -11.69 21.47 -22.27
CA THR A 576 -13.00 21.55 -21.61
C THR A 576 -12.88 21.42 -20.09
N LEU A 577 -12.05 20.50 -19.59
CA LEU A 577 -11.81 20.31 -18.16
C LEU A 577 -11.14 21.55 -17.54
N GLY A 578 -10.15 22.13 -18.20
CA GLY A 578 -9.54 23.39 -17.77
C GLY A 578 -10.57 24.53 -17.67
N HIS A 579 -11.46 24.66 -18.65
CA HIS A 579 -12.56 25.63 -18.60
C HIS A 579 -13.53 25.37 -17.43
N ILE A 580 -13.87 24.10 -17.17
CA ILE A 580 -14.74 23.71 -16.05
C ILE A 580 -14.10 24.09 -14.71
N GLN A 581 -12.81 23.80 -14.54
CA GLN A 581 -12.08 24.15 -13.32
C GLN A 581 -11.98 25.65 -13.09
N MET A 582 -11.60 26.43 -14.13
CA MET A 582 -11.55 27.88 -14.02
C MET A 582 -12.90 28.48 -13.62
N ARG A 583 -13.99 27.93 -14.15
CA ARG A 583 -15.34 28.36 -13.77
C ARG A 583 -15.67 28.02 -12.32
N ARG A 584 -15.32 26.82 -11.84
CA ARG A 584 -15.51 26.42 -10.44
C ARG A 584 -14.72 27.31 -9.48
N ALA A 585 -13.43 27.55 -9.78
CA ALA A 585 -12.59 28.42 -8.97
C ALA A 585 -13.18 29.84 -8.86
N ARG A 586 -13.70 30.40 -9.96
CA ARG A 586 -14.39 31.70 -9.94
C ARG A 586 -15.64 31.70 -9.06
N SER A 587 -16.45 30.63 -9.11
CA SER A 587 -17.65 30.53 -8.27
C SER A 587 -17.34 30.38 -6.77
N GLU A 588 -16.24 29.71 -6.43
CA GLU A 588 -15.79 29.54 -5.04
C GLU A 588 -15.30 30.87 -4.46
N VAL A 589 -14.47 31.62 -5.19
CA VAL A 589 -14.01 32.96 -4.78
C VAL A 589 -15.19 33.90 -4.53
N TRP A 590 -16.18 33.94 -5.42
CA TRP A 590 -17.37 34.78 -5.23
C TRP A 590 -18.22 34.33 -4.03
N SER A 591 -18.27 33.03 -3.73
CA SER A 591 -18.98 32.53 -2.55
C SER A 591 -18.27 32.88 -1.25
N GLU A 592 -16.94 32.92 -1.24
CA GLU A 592 -16.14 33.34 -0.08
C GLU A 592 -16.22 34.86 0.14
N GLU A 593 -16.14 35.66 -0.92
CA GLU A 593 -16.35 37.11 -0.86
C GLU A 593 -17.75 37.47 -0.38
N GLY A 594 -18.78 36.73 -0.83
CA GLY A 594 -20.17 36.90 -0.36
C GLY A 594 -20.37 36.52 1.11
N ARG A 595 -19.67 35.50 1.62
CA ARG A 595 -19.67 35.14 3.05
C ARG A 595 -18.96 36.17 3.90
N SER A 596 -17.81 36.66 3.45
CA SER A 596 -17.06 37.73 4.13
C SER A 596 -17.85 39.04 4.17
N ALA A 597 -18.58 39.39 3.10
CA ALA A 597 -19.47 40.55 3.07
C ALA A 597 -20.70 40.40 3.99
N ALA A 598 -21.26 39.19 4.10
CA ALA A 598 -22.38 38.91 5.01
C ALA A 598 -21.97 38.99 6.49
N GLU A 599 -20.80 38.43 6.85
CA GLU A 599 -20.22 38.52 8.19
C GLU A 599 -19.79 39.95 8.54
N GLY A 600 -19.36 40.74 7.55
CA GLY A 600 -19.08 42.17 7.71
C GLY A 600 -20.32 43.04 7.96
N SER A 601 -21.53 42.59 7.61
CA SER A 601 -22.77 43.37 7.80
C SER A 601 -23.46 43.14 9.15
N VAL A 602 -23.10 42.08 9.90
CA VAL A 602 -23.70 41.77 11.22
C VAL A 602 -22.95 42.46 12.39
N GLY A 603 -21.79 43.08 12.13
CA GLY A 603 -20.97 43.76 13.15
C GLY A 603 -21.26 45.27 13.36
N GLY A 604 -22.33 45.82 12.78
CA GLY A 604 -22.49 47.27 12.60
C GLY A 604 -23.75 47.91 13.16
N ALA A 605 -24.33 47.43 14.27
CA ALA A 605 -25.42 48.13 14.95
C ALA A 605 -25.08 48.41 16.43
N ARG A 606 -24.21 49.41 16.66
CA ARG A 606 -24.12 50.08 17.96
C ARG A 606 -25.35 50.98 18.12
N SER A 607 -26.28 50.55 18.96
CA SER A 607 -27.36 51.38 19.49
C SER A 607 -26.80 52.54 20.33
N PRO A 608 -27.27 53.79 20.14
CA PRO A 608 -26.84 54.91 20.98
C PRO A 608 -27.61 54.87 22.31
N THR A 609 -26.87 54.83 23.41
CA THR A 609 -27.36 55.07 24.76
C THR A 609 -27.89 56.50 24.88
N ILE A 610 -29.20 56.68 25.00
CA ILE A 610 -29.83 57.92 25.45
C ILE A 610 -30.33 57.71 26.88
N GLY A 611 -29.77 58.48 27.80
CA GLY A 611 -30.25 58.60 29.17
C GLY A 611 -31.34 59.67 29.30
N SER A 612 -32.43 59.33 29.96
CA SER A 612 -33.36 60.25 30.64
C SER A 612 -34.10 59.40 31.68
N GLY A 613 -33.98 59.64 32.98
CA GLY A 613 -34.47 60.85 33.64
C GLY A 613 -35.97 60.68 33.91
N GLY A 614 -36.31 60.12 35.07
CA GLY A 614 -37.66 59.67 35.39
C GLY A 614 -38.72 60.77 35.54
N ARG A 615 -39.99 60.38 35.43
CA ARG A 615 -41.09 61.01 36.16
C ARG A 615 -42.32 60.09 36.27
N LYS A 616 -42.92 60.16 37.45
CA LYS A 616 -44.16 59.54 37.94
C LYS A 616 -45.36 59.73 37.00
N GLY A 617 -46.32 58.80 37.10
CA GLY A 617 -47.72 59.17 37.32
C GLY A 617 -48.77 58.61 36.36
N SER A 618 -49.58 57.70 36.90
CA SER A 618 -51.04 57.62 36.77
C SER A 618 -51.71 56.95 35.55
N ILE A 619 -52.55 55.98 35.94
CA ILE A 619 -53.67 55.27 35.29
C ILE A 619 -53.29 54.12 34.37
#